data_AF-A0A9P6ST98-F1
#
_entry.id   AF-A0A9P6ST98-F1
#
_cell.length_a   1.000
_cell.length_b   1.000
_cell.length_c   1.000
_cell.angle_alpha   90.00
_cell.angle_beta   90.00
_cell.angle_gamma   90.00
#
_symmetry.space_group_name_H-M   'P 1'
#
loop_
_entity.id
_entity.type
_entity.pdbx_description
1 polymer ?
#
loop_
_entity_poly.entity_id
_entity_poly.type
_entity_poly.pdbx_seq_one_letter_code
_entity_poly.pdbx_strand_id
1 'polypeptide(L)'
;MAADDKQKFDTKAATQILEDAVKKVLRDATYRADLVPEWQAAIYQETISKLTHTKGPFKYIVTSTILESVGAGVHMTSTSLWDAESDGSAFYRFENKSLIAIVYAFGLAV
;
A
#
# COMPACT_ATOMS: atom_id res chain seq x y z
N MET A 1 21.97 -29.51 5.67
CA MET A 1 21.19 -28.33 6.11
C MET A 1 20.70 -27.66 4.86
N ALA A 2 19.42 -27.79 4.52
CA ALA A 2 18.88 -27.15 3.33
C ALA A 2 18.93 -25.64 3.56
N ALA A 3 19.47 -24.88 2.61
CA ALA A 3 19.32 -23.44 2.61
C ALA A 3 17.82 -23.16 2.53
N ASP A 4 17.29 -22.54 3.59
CA ASP A 4 15.94 -22.02 3.58
C ASP A 4 15.92 -20.94 2.50
N ASP A 5 15.22 -21.21 1.40
CA ASP A 5 15.22 -20.37 0.21
C ASP A 5 14.37 -19.13 0.55
N LYS A 6 14.98 -18.17 1.28
CA LYS A 6 14.32 -16.98 1.80
C LYS A 6 13.73 -16.19 0.63
N GLN A 7 12.41 -16.25 0.53
CA GLN A 7 11.70 -15.49 -0.49
C GLN A 7 11.66 -14.02 -0.08
N LYS A 8 12.14 -13.15 -0.98
CA LYS A 8 12.07 -11.70 -0.80
C LYS A 8 10.69 -11.17 -1.16
N PHE A 9 10.16 -10.25 -0.36
CA PHE A 9 8.92 -9.55 -0.66
C PHE A 9 9.03 -8.81 -2.00
N ASP A 10 8.13 -9.13 -2.94
CA ASP A 10 8.11 -8.53 -4.27
C ASP A 10 7.50 -7.13 -4.22
N THR A 11 8.35 -6.14 -4.01
CA THR A 11 7.96 -4.72 -3.93
C THR A 11 7.38 -4.19 -5.24
N LYS A 12 7.78 -4.73 -6.40
CA LYS A 12 7.24 -4.31 -7.69
C LYS A 12 5.81 -4.79 -7.87
N ALA A 13 5.56 -6.07 -7.62
CA ALA A 13 4.21 -6.63 -7.65
C ALA A 13 3.29 -5.93 -6.63
N ALA A 14 3.79 -5.69 -5.41
CA ALA A 14 3.04 -4.96 -4.38
C ALA A 14 2.73 -3.52 -4.81
N THR A 15 3.66 -2.81 -5.45
CA THR A 15 3.43 -1.44 -5.95
C THR A 15 2.32 -1.42 -7.01
N GLN A 16 2.31 -2.40 -7.93
CA GLN A 16 1.24 -2.52 -8.93
C GLN A 16 -0.12 -2.83 -8.28
N ILE A 17 -0.15 -3.71 -7.28
CA ILE A 17 -1.36 -4.02 -6.52
C ILE A 17 -1.92 -2.76 -5.85
N LEU A 18 -1.05 -1.95 -5.23
CA LEU A 18 -1.42 -0.67 -4.62
C LEU A 18 -1.98 0.31 -5.66
N GLU A 19 -1.29 0.46 -6.80
CA GLU A 19 -1.73 1.33 -7.89
C GLU A 19 -3.13 0.95 -8.39
N ASP A 20 -3.35 -0.33 -8.69
CA ASP A 20 -4.63 -0.83 -9.18
C ASP A 20 -5.75 -0.61 -8.16
N ALA A 21 -5.50 -0.94 -6.89
CA ALA A 21 -6.48 -0.78 -5.81
C ALA A 21 -6.87 0.69 -5.62
N VAL A 22 -5.88 1.57 -5.56
CA VAL A 22 -6.11 3.01 -5.39
C VAL A 22 -6.82 3.61 -6.58
N LYS A 23 -6.40 3.31 -7.82
CA LYS A 23 -7.08 3.80 -9.03
C LYS A 23 -8.51 3.26 -9.16
N LYS A 24 -8.76 2.01 -8.78
CA LYS A 24 -10.11 1.43 -8.80
C LYS A 24 -11.07 2.21 -7.90
N VAL A 25 -10.60 2.65 -6.73
CA VAL A 25 -11.44 3.34 -5.73
C VAL A 25 -11.50 4.85 -5.95
N LEU A 26 -10.37 5.50 -6.26
CA LEU A 26 -10.23 6.95 -6.17
C LEU A 26 -10.12 7.69 -7.52
N ARG A 27 -10.01 7.00 -8.67
CA ARG A 27 -9.74 7.69 -9.96
C ARG A 27 -10.75 8.81 -10.26
N ASP A 28 -12.03 8.54 -10.02
CA ASP A 28 -13.16 9.44 -10.32
C ASP A 28 -13.76 10.05 -9.03
N ALA A 29 -13.11 9.82 -7.87
CA ALA A 29 -13.60 10.30 -6.58
C ALA A 29 -13.33 11.79 -6.41
N THR A 30 -14.31 12.52 -5.88
CA THR A 30 -14.13 13.89 -5.38
C THR A 30 -14.06 13.87 -3.87
N TYR A 31 -13.07 14.56 -3.29
CA TYR A 31 -12.82 14.54 -1.85
C TYR A 31 -14.07 14.85 -1.03
N ARG A 32 -14.33 13.96 -0.07
CA ARG A 32 -15.43 14.01 0.89
C ARG A 32 -14.97 13.30 2.14
N ALA A 33 -14.79 14.06 3.22
CA ALA A 33 -14.23 13.53 4.48
C ALA A 33 -15.06 12.37 5.06
N ASP A 34 -16.38 12.38 4.85
CA ASP A 34 -17.30 11.33 5.29
C ASP A 34 -17.12 10.01 4.53
N LEU A 35 -16.60 10.04 3.29
CA LEU A 35 -16.36 8.86 2.45
C LEU A 35 -14.95 8.26 2.63
N VAL A 36 -14.03 8.99 3.27
CA VAL A 36 -12.65 8.53 3.47
C VAL A 36 -12.58 7.15 4.13
N PRO A 37 -13.31 6.86 5.23
CA PRO A 37 -13.27 5.53 5.85
C PRO A 37 -13.70 4.39 4.91
N GLU A 38 -14.71 4.65 4.06
CA GLU A 38 -15.20 3.68 3.08
C GLU A 38 -14.13 3.41 2.00
N TRP A 39 -13.50 4.46 1.47
CA TRP A 39 -12.42 4.31 0.50
C TRP A 39 -11.22 3.57 1.08
N GLN A 40 -10.84 3.87 2.33
CA GLN A 40 -9.76 3.16 3.01
C GLN A 40 -10.09 1.67 3.15
N ALA A 41 -11.30 1.32 3.59
CA ALA A 41 -11.72 -0.06 3.70
C ALA A 41 -11.68 -0.80 2.35
N ALA A 42 -12.17 -0.15 1.27
CA ALA A 42 -12.12 -0.72 -0.07
C ALA A 42 -10.68 -0.93 -0.56
N ILE A 43 -9.78 0.03 -0.35
CA ILE A 43 -8.36 -0.09 -0.68
C ILE A 43 -7.73 -1.25 0.11
N TYR A 44 -7.97 -1.33 1.41
CA TYR A 44 -7.42 -2.40 2.26
C TYR A 44 -7.90 -3.78 1.84
N GLN A 45 -9.19 -3.95 1.55
CA GLN A 45 -9.73 -5.24 1.10
C GLN A 45 -9.11 -5.68 -0.22
N GLU A 46 -9.04 -4.79 -1.21
CA GLU A 46 -8.45 -5.10 -2.52
C GLU A 46 -6.94 -5.41 -2.40
N THR A 47 -6.19 -4.59 -1.66
CA THR A 47 -4.75 -4.77 -1.48
C THR A 47 -4.44 -6.05 -0.71
N ILE A 48 -5.05 -6.27 0.46
CA ILE A 48 -4.78 -7.46 1.29
C ILE A 48 -5.18 -8.73 0.52
N SER A 49 -6.36 -8.74 -0.11
CA SER A 49 -6.79 -9.89 -0.92
C SER A 49 -5.76 -10.24 -1.97
N LYS A 50 -5.31 -9.27 -2.79
CA LYS A 50 -4.29 -9.53 -3.82
C LYS A 50 -2.93 -9.92 -3.25
N LEU A 51 -2.48 -9.28 -2.15
CA LEU A 51 -1.21 -9.61 -1.50
C LEU A 51 -1.21 -11.05 -0.96
N THR A 52 -2.32 -11.52 -0.37
CA THR A 52 -2.40 -12.91 0.13
C THR A 52 -2.36 -13.99 -0.97
N HIS A 53 -2.57 -13.61 -2.23
CA HIS A 53 -2.40 -14.50 -3.38
C HIS A 53 -0.96 -14.48 -3.94
N THR A 54 -0.09 -13.62 -3.42
CA THR A 54 1.34 -13.63 -3.80
C THR A 54 2.06 -14.80 -3.13
N LYS A 55 3.16 -15.26 -3.74
CA LYS A 55 3.93 -16.39 -3.21
C LYS A 55 4.71 -15.96 -1.96
N GLY A 56 4.82 -16.86 -0.99
CA GLY A 56 5.72 -16.74 0.15
C GLY A 56 5.00 -16.49 1.48
N PRO A 57 5.57 -16.95 2.60
CA PRO A 57 4.97 -16.77 3.92
C PRO A 57 5.26 -15.35 4.44
N PHE A 58 4.33 -14.42 4.23
CA PHE A 58 4.44 -13.05 4.72
C PHE A 58 3.27 -12.66 5.61
N LYS A 59 3.54 -11.84 6.63
CA LYS A 59 2.56 -10.96 7.28
C LYS A 59 2.52 -9.65 6.50
N TYR A 60 1.31 -9.13 6.29
CA TYR A 60 1.11 -7.88 5.55
C TYR A 60 0.57 -6.78 6.46
N ILE A 61 1.13 -5.58 6.32
CA ILE A 61 0.59 -4.35 6.91
C ILE A 61 0.27 -3.41 5.76
N VAL A 62 -0.93 -2.85 5.73
CA VAL A 62 -1.34 -1.83 4.75
C VAL A 62 -1.78 -0.59 5.49
N THR A 63 -1.22 0.57 5.15
CA THR A 63 -1.62 1.87 5.70
C THR A 63 -1.96 2.82 4.57
N SER A 64 -2.97 3.66 4.76
CA SER A 64 -3.35 4.67 3.77
C SER A 64 -3.61 6.02 4.44
N THR A 65 -3.18 7.09 3.76
CA THR A 65 -3.45 8.48 4.12
C THR A 65 -4.15 9.14 2.94
N ILE A 66 -5.35 9.67 3.15
CA ILE A 66 -6.14 10.39 2.15
C ILE A 66 -6.36 11.82 2.66
N LEU A 67 -6.01 12.81 1.85
CA LEU A 67 -5.97 14.23 2.20
C LEU A 67 -6.70 15.04 1.13
N GLU A 68 -7.35 16.13 1.52
CA GLU A 68 -7.88 17.11 0.58
C GLU A 68 -6.74 17.85 -0.14
N SER A 69 -6.84 18.00 -1.46
CA SER A 69 -5.86 18.73 -2.26
C SER A 69 -6.19 20.22 -2.24
N VAL A 70 -5.64 20.92 -1.25
CA VAL A 70 -5.83 22.37 -1.04
C VAL A 70 -4.56 23.19 -1.35
N GLY A 71 -3.61 22.61 -2.08
CA GLY A 71 -2.30 23.22 -2.35
C GLY A 71 -1.32 23.18 -1.17
N ALA A 72 -1.63 22.44 -0.11
CA ALA A 72 -0.71 22.18 1.00
C ALA A 72 0.35 21.14 0.62
N GLY A 73 1.58 21.34 1.08
CA GLY A 73 2.66 20.37 0.92
C GLY A 73 2.47 19.16 1.84
N VAL A 74 2.85 17.97 1.37
CA VAL A 74 2.81 16.72 2.15
C VAL A 74 4.18 16.04 2.09
N HIS A 75 4.72 15.69 3.25
CA HIS A 75 5.94 14.90 3.38
C HIS A 75 5.64 13.63 4.18
N MET A 76 5.95 12.46 3.61
CA MET A 76 5.72 11.16 4.25
C MET A 76 6.96 10.29 4.05
N THR A 77 7.46 9.75 5.16
CA THR A 77 8.64 8.89 5.21
C THR A 77 8.31 7.68 6.08
N SER A 78 8.81 6.51 5.71
CA SER A 78 8.75 5.30 6.54
C SER A 78 10.17 4.80 6.83
N THR A 79 10.38 4.24 8.01
CA THR A 79 11.65 3.65 8.44
C THR A 79 11.33 2.40 9.24
N SER A 80 12.02 1.30 8.91
CA SER A 80 11.77 -0.01 9.50
C SER A 80 13.08 -0.64 9.96
N LEU A 81 13.00 -1.40 11.06
CA LEU A 81 14.07 -2.29 11.51
C LEU A 81 13.59 -3.73 11.31
N TRP A 82 14.17 -4.43 10.32
CA TRP A 82 13.66 -5.69 9.80
C TRP A 82 14.76 -6.48 9.04
N ASP A 83 14.46 -7.67 8.52
CA ASP A 83 15.40 -8.46 7.70
C ASP A 83 15.41 -7.94 6.26
N ALA A 84 16.49 -7.25 5.86
CA ALA A 84 16.61 -6.63 4.54
C ALA A 84 16.71 -7.64 3.36
N GLU A 85 16.94 -8.93 3.64
CA GLU A 85 16.97 -9.97 2.62
C GLU A 85 15.57 -10.44 2.23
N SER A 86 14.63 -10.44 3.19
CA SER A 86 13.31 -11.04 3.05
C SER A 86 12.16 -10.02 3.12
N ASP A 87 12.26 -9.05 4.01
CA ASP A 87 11.23 -8.05 4.27
C ASP A 87 11.29 -6.89 3.26
N GLY A 88 10.17 -6.17 3.11
CA GLY A 88 10.14 -5.01 2.22
C GLY A 88 8.87 -4.16 2.33
N SER A 89 8.94 -2.98 1.72
CA SER A 89 7.78 -2.08 1.59
C SER A 89 7.63 -1.61 0.15
N ALA A 90 6.37 -1.34 -0.20
CA ALA A 90 5.96 -0.68 -1.42
C ALA A 90 5.07 0.49 -1.04
N PHE A 91 5.09 1.55 -1.85
CA PHE A 91 4.17 2.66 -1.68
C PHE A 91 3.66 3.15 -3.04
N TYR A 92 2.46 3.69 -3.04
CA TYR A 92 1.87 4.34 -4.19
C TYR A 92 1.28 5.69 -3.80
N ARG A 93 1.61 6.73 -4.56
CA ARG A 93 1.04 8.07 -4.42
C ARG A 93 0.10 8.32 -5.60
N PHE A 94 -1.15 8.62 -5.28
CA PHE A 94 -2.18 9.05 -6.21
C PHE A 94 -2.56 10.50 -5.94
N GLU A 95 -2.90 11.21 -6.99
CA GLU A 95 -3.38 12.59 -6.92
C GLU A 95 -4.41 12.83 -8.01
N ASN A 96 -5.51 13.47 -7.64
CA ASN A 96 -6.47 14.04 -8.58
C ASN A 96 -6.74 15.50 -8.21
N LYS A 97 -7.72 16.13 -8.88
CA LYS A 97 -8.04 17.55 -8.66
C LYS A 97 -8.47 17.90 -7.23
N SER A 98 -8.93 16.93 -6.45
CA SER A 98 -9.58 17.16 -5.15
C SER A 98 -8.87 16.50 -3.97
N LEU A 99 -8.07 15.46 -4.19
CA LEU A 99 -7.41 14.71 -3.13
C LEU A 99 -6.04 14.17 -3.52
N ILE A 100 -5.23 13.92 -2.48
CA ILE A 100 -3.99 13.17 -2.53
C ILE A 100 -4.20 11.90 -1.69
N ALA A 101 -3.78 10.75 -2.20
CA ALA A 101 -3.76 9.49 -1.45
C ALA A 101 -2.35 8.88 -1.48
N ILE A 102 -1.85 8.49 -0.32
CA ILE A 102 -0.57 7.79 -0.17
C ILE A 102 -0.86 6.48 0.55
N VAL A 103 -0.51 5.35 -0.08
CA VAL A 103 -0.74 4.02 0.48
C VAL A 103 0.57 3.26 0.55
N TYR A 104 0.86 2.65 1.70
CA TYR A 104 1.99 1.77 1.91
C TYR A 104 1.51 0.34 2.11
N ALA A 105 2.28 -0.62 1.59
CA ALA A 105 2.21 -2.02 1.96
C ALA A 105 3.59 -2.46 2.48
N PHE A 106 3.59 -3.20 3.58
CA PHE A 106 4.77 -3.83 4.17
C PHE A 106 4.56 -5.34 4.16
N GLY A 107 5.52 -6.09 3.65
CA GLY A 107 5.57 -7.55 3.75
C GLY A 107 6.70 -7.95 4.69
N LEU A 108 6.37 -8.73 5.72
CA LEU A 108 7.31 -9.25 6.70
C LEU A 108 7.33 -10.77 6.65
N ALA A 109 8.48 -11.38 6.35
CA ALA A 109 8.63 -12.83 6.24
C ALA A 109 8.37 -13.52 7.59
N VAL A 110 7.91 -14.77 7.53
CA VAL A 110 7.55 -15.61 8.69
C VAL A 110 8.44 -16.84 8.76
#